data_AF-A0A293MJK9-F1
#
_entry.id   AF-A0A293MJK9-F1
#
_cell.length_a   1.000
_cell.length_b   1.000
_cell.length_c   1.000
_cell.angle_alpha   90.00
_cell.angle_beta   90.00
_cell.angle_gamma   90.00
#
_symmetry.space_group_name_H-M   'P 1'
#
loop_
_entity.id
_entity.type
_entity.pdbx_description
1 polymer ?
#
loop_
_entity_poly.entity_id
_entity_poly.type
_entity_poly.pdbx_seq_one_letter_code
_entity_poly.pdbx_strand_id
1 'polypeptide(L)'
;MVKCKPYHVGGKVLIMGDAAHAMVPFYGQGMNAGFEDCCILNELLDNYGCDFDIVFPKYTEVRNPDAEAICDLALYNYIEMRDLVNSPMFLLRKRFDMLLNKLMPNFWIPLYTSVTFSRIQYHKCIANRAWQDKVITRLPATVVSHTCFRICLFSWQVITRLLGSIFVSGAVAALAVGVHAASKLYMC
;
A
#
# COMPACT_ATOMS: atom_id res chain seq x y z
N MET A 1 -12.85 17.21 -16.02
CA MET A 1 -13.18 16.81 -14.65
C MET A 1 -13.77 18.02 -13.96
N VAL A 2 -14.93 17.86 -13.33
CA VAL A 2 -15.70 18.97 -12.75
C VAL A 2 -15.72 18.77 -11.24
N LYS A 3 -15.18 19.76 -10.52
CA LYS A 3 -15.31 19.88 -9.07
C LYS A 3 -16.14 21.12 -8.79
N CYS A 4 -17.11 21.03 -7.89
CA CYS A 4 -17.91 22.18 -7.50
C CYS A 4 -18.19 22.15 -5.99
N LYS A 5 -18.51 23.32 -5.45
CA LYS A 5 -18.95 23.53 -4.07
C LYS A 5 -19.67 24.89 -4.01
N PRO A 6 -20.83 25.01 -3.34
CA PRO A 6 -21.59 23.95 -2.67
C PRO A 6 -22.34 23.03 -3.67
N TYR A 7 -22.89 21.92 -3.17
CA TYR A 7 -23.74 21.00 -3.96
C TYR A 7 -25.24 21.34 -3.90
N HIS A 8 -25.61 22.44 -3.26
CA HIS A 8 -27.02 22.77 -3.02
C HIS A 8 -27.29 24.26 -3.17
N VAL A 9 -28.58 24.59 -3.32
CA VAL A 9 -29.10 25.97 -3.32
C VAL A 9 -30.29 26.04 -2.36
N GLY A 10 -30.04 26.56 -1.15
CA GLY A 10 -30.99 26.50 -0.02
C GLY A 10 -31.44 25.06 0.27
N GLY A 11 -32.59 24.88 0.93
CA GLY A 11 -33.25 23.58 1.08
C GLY A 11 -34.05 23.10 -0.13
N LYS A 12 -33.79 23.62 -1.35
CA LYS A 12 -34.64 23.37 -2.53
C LYS A 12 -34.04 22.43 -3.56
N VAL A 13 -32.74 22.56 -3.81
CA VAL A 13 -32.04 21.82 -4.87
C VAL A 13 -30.75 21.26 -4.32
N LEU A 14 -30.49 19.99 -4.61
CA LEU A 14 -29.26 19.27 -4.31
C LEU A 14 -28.81 18.53 -5.58
N ILE A 15 -27.51 18.61 -5.91
CA ILE A 15 -26.88 17.81 -6.97
C ILE A 15 -26.03 16.69 -6.35
N MET A 16 -26.01 15.52 -6.99
CA MET A 16 -25.27 14.32 -6.56
C MET A 16 -24.72 13.57 -7.78
N GLY A 17 -23.81 12.63 -7.54
CA GLY A 17 -23.16 11.82 -8.58
C GLY A 17 -22.39 12.68 -9.57
N ASP A 18 -22.41 12.28 -10.84
CA ASP A 18 -21.69 12.96 -11.92
C ASP A 18 -22.09 14.45 -12.10
N ALA A 19 -23.32 14.83 -11.70
CA ALA A 19 -23.73 16.24 -11.72
C ALA A 19 -22.93 17.09 -10.73
N ALA A 20 -22.50 16.51 -9.60
CA ALA A 20 -21.71 17.16 -8.56
C ALA A 20 -20.20 16.97 -8.73
N HIS A 21 -19.77 15.79 -9.20
CA HIS A 21 -18.35 15.40 -9.24
C HIS A 21 -18.01 14.48 -10.42
N ALA A 22 -18.11 15.02 -11.65
CA ALA A 22 -17.68 14.30 -12.85
C ALA A 22 -16.16 14.05 -12.89
N MET A 23 -15.77 12.78 -12.72
CA MET A 23 -14.38 12.32 -12.70
C MET A 23 -13.98 11.54 -13.97
N VAL A 24 -12.68 11.37 -14.16
CA VAL A 24 -12.16 10.55 -15.26
C VAL A 24 -12.36 9.05 -14.96
N PRO A 25 -12.63 8.19 -15.96
CA PRO A 25 -13.02 6.79 -15.73
C PRO A 25 -11.85 5.85 -15.38
N PHE A 26 -10.71 6.38 -14.93
CA PHE A 26 -9.50 5.59 -14.72
C PHE A 26 -9.49 4.82 -13.40
N TYR A 27 -10.33 5.17 -12.42
CA TYR A 27 -10.44 4.41 -11.16
C TYR A 27 -11.67 3.48 -11.12
N GLY A 28 -12.63 3.62 -12.04
CA GLY A 28 -13.89 2.86 -12.00
C GLY A 28 -14.78 3.18 -10.78
N GLN A 29 -14.66 4.39 -10.22
CA GLN A 29 -15.32 4.77 -8.95
C GLN A 29 -16.47 5.77 -9.12
N GLY A 30 -16.75 6.28 -10.32
CA GLY A 30 -17.82 7.27 -10.52
C GLY A 30 -19.20 6.77 -10.04
N MET A 31 -19.62 5.59 -10.52
CA MET A 31 -20.86 4.96 -10.07
C MET A 31 -20.86 4.64 -8.57
N ASN A 32 -19.76 4.10 -8.04
CA ASN A 32 -19.67 3.73 -6.62
C ASN A 32 -19.76 4.97 -5.72
N ALA A 33 -19.07 6.06 -6.09
CA ALA A 33 -19.14 7.33 -5.40
C ALA A 33 -20.55 7.93 -5.49
N GLY A 34 -21.22 7.85 -6.64
CA GLY A 34 -22.62 8.26 -6.79
C GLY A 34 -23.60 7.43 -5.95
N PHE A 35 -23.37 6.14 -5.75
CA PHE A 35 -24.18 5.34 -4.83
C PHE A 35 -23.88 5.65 -3.36
N GLU A 36 -22.63 5.91 -3.02
CA GLU A 36 -22.26 6.37 -1.68
C GLU A 36 -22.90 7.71 -1.33
N ASP A 37 -23.05 8.62 -2.30
CA ASP A 37 -23.80 9.87 -2.14
C ASP A 37 -25.22 9.63 -1.64
N CYS A 38 -25.94 8.68 -2.24
CA CYS A 38 -27.29 8.33 -1.84
C CYS A 38 -27.34 7.79 -0.40
N CYS A 39 -26.37 6.95 -0.02
CA CYS A 39 -26.27 6.45 1.35
C CYS A 39 -26.04 7.59 2.36
N ILE A 40 -25.09 8.48 2.08
CA ILE A 40 -24.78 9.62 2.96
C ILE A 40 -25.99 10.55 3.09
N LEU A 41 -26.68 10.84 1.98
CA LEU A 41 -27.90 11.65 2.03
C LEU A 41 -28.98 10.97 2.89
N ASN A 42 -29.20 9.67 2.71
CA ASN A 42 -30.18 8.93 3.51
C ASN A 42 -29.82 8.94 5.00
N GLU A 43 -28.56 8.70 5.35
CA GLU A 43 -28.09 8.77 6.74
C GLU A 43 -28.31 10.17 7.35
N LEU A 44 -28.15 11.24 6.59
CA LEU A 44 -28.44 12.60 7.06
C LEU A 44 -29.94 12.84 7.22
N LEU A 45 -30.77 12.32 6.33
CA LEU A 45 -32.23 12.39 6.45
C LEU A 45 -32.72 11.60 7.67
N ASP A 46 -32.13 10.45 7.99
CA ASP A 46 -32.46 9.68 9.18
C ASP A 46 -32.12 10.46 10.48
N ASN A 47 -31.02 11.24 10.47
CA ASN A 47 -30.54 11.97 11.64
C ASN A 47 -31.24 13.32 11.86
N TYR A 48 -31.60 14.03 10.78
CA TYR A 48 -32.13 15.40 10.84
C TYR A 48 -33.57 15.52 10.33
N GLY A 49 -34.18 14.43 9.87
CA GLY A 49 -35.49 14.42 9.22
C GLY A 49 -35.46 15.10 7.85
N CYS A 50 -36.63 15.51 7.37
CA CYS A 50 -36.79 16.21 6.08
C CYS A 50 -36.54 17.73 6.17
N ASP A 51 -35.75 18.19 7.14
CA ASP A 51 -35.32 19.59 7.21
C ASP A 51 -34.17 19.84 6.22
N PHE A 52 -34.52 20.13 4.97
CA PHE A 52 -33.56 20.28 3.88
C PHE A 52 -32.65 21.51 4.04
N ASP A 53 -33.08 22.53 4.78
CA ASP A 53 -32.24 23.70 5.07
C ASP A 53 -31.09 23.35 6.02
N ILE A 54 -31.18 22.22 6.76
CA ILE A 54 -30.09 21.66 7.56
C ILE A 54 -29.36 20.55 6.78
N VAL A 55 -30.10 19.62 6.18
CA VAL A 55 -29.56 18.42 5.54
C VAL A 55 -28.65 18.75 4.35
N PHE A 56 -29.04 19.67 3.47
CA PHE A 56 -28.28 19.94 2.25
C PHE A 56 -26.93 20.64 2.50
N PRO A 57 -26.83 21.65 3.39
CA PRO A 57 -25.54 22.16 3.85
C PRO A 57 -24.69 21.08 4.47
N LYS A 58 -25.27 20.22 5.33
CA LYS A 58 -24.53 19.17 6.00
C LYS A 58 -24.00 18.11 5.03
N TYR A 59 -24.81 17.74 4.04
CA TYR A 59 -24.41 16.85 2.96
C TYR A 59 -23.20 17.41 2.20
N THR A 60 -23.25 18.70 1.84
CA THR A 60 -22.13 19.37 1.16
C THR A 60 -20.86 19.34 2.00
N GLU A 61 -20.96 19.64 3.31
CA GLU A 61 -19.83 19.63 4.24
C GLU A 61 -19.19 18.24 4.34
N VAL A 62 -20.02 17.21 4.54
CA VAL A 62 -19.56 15.82 4.73
C VAL A 62 -19.00 15.25 3.44
N ARG A 63 -19.68 15.45 2.30
CA ARG A 63 -19.35 14.76 1.05
C ARG A 63 -18.24 15.44 0.24
N ASN A 64 -18.13 16.77 0.27
CA ASN A 64 -17.21 17.50 -0.61
C ASN A 64 -15.73 17.05 -0.50
N PRO A 65 -15.16 16.84 0.71
CA PRO A 65 -13.78 16.36 0.83
C PRO A 65 -13.55 15.02 0.12
N ASP A 66 -14.51 14.11 0.22
CA ASP A 66 -14.43 12.78 -0.39
C ASP A 66 -14.67 12.81 -1.90
N ALA A 67 -15.64 13.61 -2.35
CA ALA A 67 -15.94 13.81 -3.75
C ALA A 67 -14.76 14.45 -4.50
N GLU A 68 -14.04 15.39 -3.89
CA GLU A 68 -12.81 15.96 -4.46
C GLU A 68 -11.62 14.98 -4.41
N ALA A 69 -11.51 14.19 -3.35
CA ALA A 69 -10.45 13.20 -3.18
C ALA A 69 -10.53 12.07 -4.21
N ILE A 70 -11.72 11.49 -4.45
CA ILE A 70 -11.87 10.40 -5.43
C ILE A 70 -11.60 10.87 -6.86
N CYS A 71 -12.01 12.10 -7.10
CA CYS A 71 -11.71 12.90 -8.25
C CYS A 71 -10.19 12.97 -8.52
N ASP A 72 -9.40 13.36 -7.52
CA ASP A 72 -7.93 13.43 -7.63
C ASP A 72 -7.28 12.04 -7.74
N LEU A 73 -7.80 11.06 -7.01
CA LEU A 73 -7.36 9.67 -7.09
C LEU A 73 -7.54 9.10 -8.51
N ALA A 74 -8.66 9.41 -9.17
CA ALA A 74 -8.93 9.00 -10.54
C ALA A 74 -7.92 9.59 -11.53
N LEU A 75 -7.57 10.87 -11.38
CA LEU A 75 -6.53 11.51 -12.19
C LEU A 75 -5.14 10.94 -11.87
N TYR A 76 -4.84 10.68 -10.61
CA TYR A 76 -3.59 10.03 -10.21
C TYR A 76 -3.48 8.63 -10.83
N ASN A 77 -4.55 7.84 -10.85
CA ASN A 77 -4.51 6.49 -11.42
C ASN A 77 -4.31 6.51 -12.95
N TYR A 78 -4.79 7.55 -13.64
CA TYR A 78 -4.44 7.78 -15.04
C TYR A 78 -2.92 7.93 -15.23
N ILE A 79 -2.27 8.74 -14.40
CA ILE A 79 -0.81 8.95 -14.44
C ILE A 79 -0.08 7.65 -14.07
N GLU A 80 -0.58 6.92 -13.06
CA GLU A 80 -0.03 5.62 -12.67
C GLU A 80 0.00 4.65 -13.84
N MET A 81 -1.14 4.49 -14.52
CA MET A 81 -1.27 3.58 -15.66
C MET A 81 -0.52 4.05 -16.91
N ARG A 82 -0.37 5.36 -17.11
CA ARG A 82 0.34 5.94 -18.26
C ARG A 82 1.86 5.73 -18.17
N ASP A 83 2.45 6.08 -17.02
CA ASP A 83 3.91 6.20 -16.90
C ASP A 83 4.50 5.28 -15.81
N LEU A 84 3.86 5.18 -14.65
CA LEU A 84 4.48 4.58 -13.46
C LEU A 84 4.53 3.06 -13.52
N VAL A 85 3.60 2.41 -14.23
CA VAL A 85 3.58 0.94 -14.39
C VAL A 85 4.87 0.38 -15.01
N ASN A 86 5.59 1.20 -15.79
CA ASN A 86 6.86 0.83 -16.41
C ASN A 86 8.08 1.20 -15.55
N SER A 87 7.88 1.91 -14.42
CA SER A 87 8.97 2.34 -13.55
C SER A 87 9.38 1.23 -12.57
N PRO A 88 10.66 0.81 -12.56
CA PRO A 88 11.12 -0.26 -11.68
C PRO A 88 11.00 0.11 -10.20
N MET A 89 11.23 1.38 -9.86
CA MET A 89 11.10 1.88 -8.48
C MET A 89 9.64 1.83 -8.02
N PHE A 90 8.71 2.18 -8.90
CA PHE A 90 7.29 2.09 -8.62
C PHE A 90 6.84 0.64 -8.37
N LEU A 91 7.26 -0.30 -9.22
CA LEU A 91 6.97 -1.73 -9.04
C LEU A 91 7.58 -2.30 -7.76
N LEU A 92 8.81 -1.89 -7.41
CA LEU A 92 9.45 -2.27 -6.15
C LEU A 92 8.64 -1.77 -4.96
N ARG A 93 8.19 -0.50 -4.98
CA ARG A 93 7.33 0.04 -3.92
C ARG A 93 6.01 -0.71 -3.82
N LYS A 94 5.37 -1.07 -4.93
CA LYS A 94 4.12 -1.84 -4.94
C LYS A 94 4.31 -3.24 -4.32
N ARG A 95 5.42 -3.91 -4.62
CA ARG A 95 5.79 -5.19 -3.98
C ARG A 95 6.01 -5.04 -2.48
N PHE A 96 6.67 -3.96 -2.06
CA PHE A 96 6.86 -3.64 -0.65
C PHE A 96 5.54 -3.39 0.08
N ASP A 97 4.65 -2.57 -0.50
CA ASP A 97 3.32 -2.30 0.05
C ASP A 97 2.49 -3.59 0.18
N MET A 98 2.54 -4.47 -0.82
CA MET A 98 1.86 -5.79 -0.77
C MET A 98 2.45 -6.71 0.30
N LEU A 99 3.78 -6.72 0.48
CA LEU A 99 4.44 -7.50 1.51
C LEU A 99 4.04 -7.01 2.91
N LEU A 100 4.08 -5.70 3.15
CA LEU A 100 3.66 -5.13 4.43
C LEU A 100 2.18 -5.36 4.71
N ASN A 101 1.32 -5.25 3.71
CA ASN A 101 -0.11 -5.57 3.87
C ASN A 101 -0.32 -7.05 4.22
N LYS A 102 0.48 -7.96 3.67
CA LYS A 102 0.41 -9.39 4.00
C LYS A 102 0.85 -9.67 5.45
N LEU A 103 1.84 -8.92 5.94
CA LEU A 103 2.37 -9.06 7.30
C LEU A 103 1.49 -8.38 8.36
N MET A 104 0.93 -7.20 8.03
CA MET A 104 0.18 -6.34 8.94
C MET A 104 -1.02 -5.69 8.23
N PRO A 105 -2.06 -6.46 7.87
CA PRO A 105 -3.16 -5.99 7.02
C PRO A 105 -3.99 -4.86 7.64
N ASN A 106 -4.09 -4.81 8.97
CA ASN A 106 -4.85 -3.76 9.66
C ASN A 106 -4.08 -2.43 9.76
N PHE A 107 -2.76 -2.45 9.58
CA PHE A 107 -1.89 -1.29 9.76
C PHE A 107 -1.38 -0.72 8.43
N TRP A 108 -1.09 -1.59 7.45
CA TRP A 108 -0.55 -1.18 6.15
C TRP A 108 -1.47 -1.54 5.00
N ILE A 109 -2.50 -0.72 4.77
CA ILE A 109 -3.45 -0.93 3.68
C ILE A 109 -2.97 -0.19 2.43
N PRO A 110 -2.72 -0.87 1.29
CA PRO A 110 -2.36 -0.21 0.04
C PRO A 110 -3.48 0.68 -0.48
N LEU A 111 -3.12 1.77 -1.16
CA LEU A 111 -4.08 2.76 -1.66
C LEU A 111 -5.20 2.13 -2.50
N TYR A 112 -4.85 1.27 -3.46
CA TYR A 112 -5.84 0.58 -4.30
C TYR A 112 -6.83 -0.23 -3.47
N THR A 113 -6.35 -0.99 -2.47
CA THR A 113 -7.20 -1.80 -1.60
C THR A 113 -8.12 -0.93 -0.74
N SER A 114 -7.61 0.18 -0.21
CA SER A 114 -8.41 1.10 0.60
C SER A 114 -9.56 1.73 -0.19
N VAL A 115 -9.33 2.11 -1.45
CA VAL A 115 -10.35 2.77 -2.28
C VAL A 115 -11.35 1.78 -2.87
N THR A 116 -10.90 0.60 -3.29
CA THR A 116 -11.74 -0.33 -4.07
C THR A 116 -12.49 -1.35 -3.19
N PHE A 117 -11.90 -1.77 -2.08
CA PHE A 117 -12.41 -2.89 -1.27
C PHE A 117 -12.78 -2.50 0.16
N SER A 118 -12.90 -1.21 0.45
CA SER A 118 -13.30 -0.71 1.76
C SER A 118 -14.27 0.47 1.63
N ARG A 119 -14.92 0.85 2.74
CA ARG A 119 -15.72 2.08 2.87
C ARG A 119 -14.98 3.17 3.65
N ILE A 120 -13.64 3.15 3.64
CA ILE A 120 -12.85 4.24 4.20
C ILE A 120 -13.07 5.48 3.32
N GLN A 121 -13.40 6.60 3.96
CA GLN A 121 -13.56 7.89 3.28
C GLN A 121 -12.37 8.20 2.38
N TYR A 122 -12.62 8.59 1.14
CA TYR A 122 -11.60 8.80 0.12
C TYR A 122 -10.51 9.80 0.55
N HIS A 123 -10.86 10.88 1.25
CA HIS A 123 -9.87 11.83 1.76
C HIS A 123 -8.93 11.19 2.80
N LYS A 124 -9.44 10.24 3.61
CA LYS A 124 -8.62 9.46 4.55
C LYS A 124 -7.71 8.48 3.83
N CYS A 125 -8.13 7.91 2.70
CA CYS A 125 -7.27 7.07 1.86
C CYS A 125 -6.05 7.85 1.36
N ILE A 126 -6.25 9.10 0.89
CA ILE A 126 -5.16 10.00 0.50
C ILE A 126 -4.26 10.32 1.69
N ALA A 127 -4.83 10.69 2.85
CA ALA A 127 -4.06 11.01 4.05
C ALA A 127 -3.22 9.81 4.54
N ASN A 128 -3.80 8.60 4.52
CA ASN A 128 -3.11 7.36 4.84
C ASN A 128 -1.96 7.11 3.87
N ARG A 129 -2.16 7.31 2.56
CA ARG A 129 -1.07 7.18 1.59
C ARG A 129 0.04 8.22 1.82
N ALA A 130 -0.29 9.46 2.14
CA ALA A 130 0.70 10.49 2.44
C ALA A 130 1.50 10.16 3.70
N TRP A 131 0.86 9.57 4.72
CA TRP A 131 1.56 9.02 5.89
C TRP A 131 2.45 7.83 5.50
N GLN A 132 1.89 6.90 4.71
CA GLN A 132 2.54 5.95 3.80
C GLN A 132 3.95 6.37 3.39
N ASP A 133 3.96 7.40 2.57
CA ASP A 133 5.14 7.90 1.88
C ASP A 133 6.09 8.64 2.82
N LYS A 134 5.57 9.32 3.85
CA LYS A 134 6.41 9.90 4.92
C LYS A 134 7.17 8.83 5.70
N VAL A 135 6.57 7.67 5.96
CA VAL A 135 7.26 6.58 6.67
C VAL A 135 8.38 6.00 5.81
N ILE A 136 8.13 5.70 4.53
CA ILE A 136 9.21 5.19 3.64
C ILE A 136 10.32 6.24 3.50
N THR A 137 9.99 7.50 3.29
CA THR A 137 11.00 8.55 3.07
C THR A 137 11.81 8.89 4.33
N ARG A 138 11.23 8.72 5.52
CA ARG A 138 11.92 8.92 6.81
C ARG A 138 12.79 7.75 7.23
N LEU A 139 12.61 6.54 6.69
CA LEU A 139 13.56 5.45 6.89
C LEU A 139 14.89 5.89 6.26
N PRO A 140 15.90 6.27 7.05
CA PRO A 140 17.11 6.81 6.49
C PRO A 140 17.78 5.70 5.66
N ALA A 141 18.30 6.04 4.49
CA ALA A 141 19.09 5.11 3.68
C ALA A 141 20.22 4.45 4.50
N THR A 142 20.68 5.11 5.58
CA THR A 142 21.66 4.59 6.53
C THR A 142 21.13 3.40 7.35
N VAL A 143 19.87 3.39 7.78
CA VAL A 143 19.30 2.25 8.55
C VAL A 143 19.15 1.03 7.64
N VAL A 144 18.70 1.24 6.40
CA VAL A 144 18.62 0.17 5.38
C VAL A 144 20.02 -0.34 5.04
N SER A 145 20.99 0.55 4.83
CA SER A 145 22.38 0.19 4.57
C SER A 145 23.01 -0.59 5.73
N HIS A 146 22.82 -0.14 6.97
CA HIS A 146 23.35 -0.82 8.16
C HIS A 146 22.69 -2.19 8.38
N THR A 147 21.38 -2.30 8.20
CA THR A 147 20.69 -3.60 8.33
C THR A 147 21.07 -4.56 7.21
N CYS A 148 21.15 -4.11 5.95
CA CYS A 148 21.66 -4.92 4.85
C CYS A 148 23.11 -5.38 5.10
N PHE A 149 23.98 -4.48 5.54
CA PHE A 149 25.37 -4.81 5.84
C PHE A 149 25.48 -5.87 6.94
N ARG A 150 24.68 -5.76 8.01
CA ARG A 150 24.65 -6.75 9.10
C ARG A 150 24.09 -8.10 8.65
N ILE A 151 23.06 -8.11 7.79
CA ILE A 151 22.51 -9.35 7.23
C ILE A 151 23.52 -10.01 6.30
N CYS A 152 24.17 -9.26 5.41
CA CYS A 152 25.24 -9.78 4.54
C CYS A 152 26.42 -10.33 5.34
N LEU A 153 26.87 -9.61 6.38
CA LEU A 153 27.92 -10.09 7.27
C LEU A 153 27.52 -11.38 7.99
N PHE A 154 26.29 -11.47 8.48
CA PHE A 154 25.79 -12.66 9.15
C PHE A 154 25.70 -13.85 8.18
N SER A 155 25.14 -13.65 6.99
CA SER A 155 25.10 -14.67 5.95
C SER A 155 26.50 -15.12 5.52
N TRP A 156 27.45 -14.19 5.37
CA TRP A 156 28.85 -14.49 5.09
C TRP A 156 29.51 -15.30 6.22
N GLN A 157 29.27 -14.94 7.48
CA GLN A 157 29.77 -15.68 8.64
C GLN A 157 29.19 -17.09 8.73
N VAL A 158 27.92 -17.27 8.38
CA VAL A 158 27.28 -18.60 8.35
C VAL A 158 27.87 -19.44 7.22
N ILE A 159 28.01 -18.89 6.01
CA ILE A 159 28.59 -19.59 4.86
C ILE A 159 30.03 -19.99 5.12
N THR A 160 30.86 -19.09 5.67
CA THR A 160 32.27 -19.38 5.98
C THR A 160 32.42 -20.45 7.05
N ARG A 161 31.55 -20.46 8.07
CA ARG A 161 31.51 -21.53 9.08
C ARG A 161 31.12 -22.87 8.48
N LEU A 162 30.08 -22.91 7.63
CA LEU A 162 29.64 -24.13 6.96
C LEU A 162 30.72 -24.69 6.04
N LEU A 163 31.36 -23.85 5.22
CA LEU A 163 32.46 -24.25 4.34
C LEU A 163 33.68 -24.73 5.14
N GLY A 164 34.03 -24.06 6.24
CA GLY A 164 35.11 -24.50 7.14
C GLY A 164 34.84 -25.87 7.78
N SER A 165 33.61 -26.12 8.24
CA SER A 165 33.20 -27.42 8.79
C SER A 165 33.27 -28.53 7.73
N ILE A 166 32.87 -28.25 6.48
CA ILE A 166 32.98 -29.20 5.36
C ILE A 166 34.45 -29.50 5.05
N PHE A 167 35.31 -28.48 5.03
CA PHE A 167 36.73 -28.65 4.72
C PHE A 167 37.48 -29.43 5.81
N VAL A 168 37.21 -29.15 7.09
CA VAL A 168 37.77 -29.90 8.23
C VAL A 168 37.26 -31.35 8.22
N SER A 169 35.97 -31.57 8.00
CA SER A 169 35.41 -32.93 7.94
C SER A 169 35.98 -33.72 6.76
N GLY A 170 36.21 -33.08 5.61
CA GLY A 170 36.85 -33.69 4.45
C GLY A 170 38.33 -34.01 4.67
N ALA A 171 39.08 -33.13 5.33
CA ALA A 171 40.48 -33.34 5.67
C ALA A 171 40.66 -34.47 6.71
N VAL A 172 39.80 -34.54 7.73
CA VAL A 172 39.79 -35.63 8.72
C VAL A 172 39.42 -36.95 8.08
N ALA A 173 38.44 -36.98 7.16
CA ALA A 173 38.09 -38.17 6.40
C ALA A 173 39.27 -38.65 5.52
N ALA A 174 39.97 -37.74 4.85
CA ALA A 174 41.14 -38.07 4.03
C ALA A 174 42.31 -38.60 4.87
N LEU A 175 42.56 -38.02 6.05
CA LEU A 175 43.55 -38.51 7.01
C LEU A 175 43.18 -39.88 7.57
N ALA A 176 41.91 -40.12 7.90
CA ALA A 176 41.46 -41.42 8.39
C ALA A 176 41.62 -42.53 7.33
N VAL A 177 41.33 -42.23 6.05
CA VAL A 177 41.57 -43.16 4.94
C VAL A 177 43.07 -43.39 4.73
N GLY A 178 43.91 -42.34 4.82
CA GLY A 178 45.36 -42.45 4.71
C GLY A 178 46.00 -43.29 5.82
N VAL A 179 45.56 -43.14 7.07
CA VAL A 179 46.02 -43.94 8.21
C VAL A 179 45.60 -45.41 8.06
N HIS A 180 44.38 -45.68 7.57
CA HIS A 180 43.90 -47.04 7.33
C HIS A 180 44.59 -47.73 6.15
N ALA A 181 44.98 -46.97 5.12
CA ALA A 181 45.79 -47.46 4.00
C ALA A 181 47.24 -47.74 4.45
N ALA A 182 47.82 -46.88 5.27
CA ALA A 182 49.16 -47.07 5.82
C ALA A 182 49.24 -48.28 6.76
N SER A 183 48.23 -48.54 7.60
CA SER A 183 48.23 -49.70 8.51
C SER A 183 48.16 -51.05 7.78
N LYS A 184 47.65 -51.09 6.54
CA LYS A 184 47.66 -52.30 5.70
C LYS A 184 49.00 -52.57 5.01
N LEU A 185 49.87 -51.56 4.88
CA LEU A 185 51.20 -51.70 4.27
C LEU A 185 52.28 -52.19 5.26
N TYR A 186 52.06 -52.08 6.57
CA TYR A 186 52.98 -52.57 7.61
C TYR A 186 52.62 -53.96 8.18
N MET A 187 51.64 -54.66 7.60
CA MET A 187 51.24 -56.03 7.97
C MET A 187 51.60 -57.09 6.90
N CYS A 188 52.59 -56.79 6.05
CA CYS A 188 53.22 -57.77 5.15
C CYS A 188 54.67 -57.96 5.57
#